data_AF-A0A5J6MGJ3-F1
#
_entry.id   AF-A0A5J6MGJ3-F1
#
_cell.length_a   1.000
_cell.length_b   1.000
_cell.length_c   1.000
_cell.angle_alpha   90.00
_cell.angle_beta   90.00
_cell.angle_gamma   90.00
#
_symmetry.space_group_name_H-M   'P 1'
#
loop_
_entity.id
_entity.type
_entity.pdbx_description
1 polymer ?
#
loop_
_entity_poly.entity_id
_entity_poly.type
_entity_poly.pdbx_seq_one_letter_code
_entity_poly.pdbx_strand_id
1 'polypeptide(L)'
;MSTSESKIPGGAPPQKGDRYVVLSEFEAGVLTHWLAPYTGGSSRSLPVGLEFVILMEPPSQATAVGAKPDPYERWETVLLEEGDRGAEKYGGYSLSISLSDLKAHCARR
;
A
#
# COMPACT_ATOMS: atom_id res chain seq x y z
N MET A 1 32.48 -11.22 6.72
CA MET A 1 31.18 -10.56 6.98
C MET A 1 30.21 -11.08 5.94
N SER A 2 29.29 -11.95 6.33
CA SER A 2 28.35 -12.62 5.41
C SER A 2 27.10 -11.78 5.28
N THR A 3 26.86 -11.21 4.10
CA THR A 3 25.59 -10.57 3.75
C THR A 3 24.57 -11.65 3.42
N SER A 4 23.65 -11.93 4.34
CA SER A 4 22.48 -12.76 4.06
C SER A 4 21.52 -11.97 3.17
N GLU A 5 21.59 -12.20 1.86
CA GLU A 5 20.52 -11.83 0.95
C GLU A 5 19.27 -12.64 1.31
N SER A 6 18.28 -12.01 1.95
CA SER A 6 16.94 -12.58 2.03
C SER A 6 16.29 -12.45 0.66
N LYS A 7 16.63 -13.38 -0.24
CA LYS A 7 15.95 -13.54 -1.53
C LYS A 7 14.57 -14.11 -1.25
N ILE A 8 13.54 -13.30 -1.51
CA ILE A 8 12.18 -13.82 -1.70
C ILE A 8 12.24 -14.81 -2.86
N PRO A 9 11.97 -16.11 -2.68
CA PRO A 9 12.00 -17.04 -3.80
C PRO A 9 10.81 -16.75 -4.72
N GLY A 10 11.09 -16.40 -5.98
CA GLY A 10 10.11 -16.42 -7.08
C GLY A 10 9.93 -15.17 -7.93
N GLY A 11 10.62 -14.05 -7.68
CA GLY A 11 10.48 -12.84 -8.52
C GLY A 11 11.45 -11.72 -8.13
N ALA A 12 11.55 -10.69 -8.99
CA ALA A 12 12.30 -9.49 -8.67
C ALA A 12 11.66 -8.75 -7.47
N PRO A 13 12.44 -8.11 -6.59
CA PRO A 13 11.89 -7.28 -5.53
C PRO A 13 10.97 -6.17 -6.09
N PRO A 14 9.99 -5.68 -5.33
CA PRO A 14 9.20 -4.52 -5.73
C PRO A 14 10.09 -3.27 -5.77
N GLN A 15 9.87 -2.41 -6.76
CA GLN A 15 10.61 -1.17 -6.98
C GLN A 15 9.65 0.01 -7.05
N LYS A 16 10.17 1.22 -6.86
CA LYS A 16 9.39 2.44 -7.06
C LYS A 16 8.79 2.47 -8.46
N GLY A 17 7.49 2.75 -8.55
CA GLY A 17 6.77 2.85 -9.82
C GLY A 17 6.21 1.54 -10.34
N ASP A 18 6.55 0.38 -9.75
CA ASP A 18 5.88 -0.88 -10.07
C ASP A 18 4.37 -0.73 -9.83
N ARG A 19 3.58 -1.28 -10.75
CA ARG A 19 2.11 -1.31 -10.70
C ARG A 19 1.64 -2.71 -10.33
N TYR A 20 0.66 -2.78 -9.44
CA TYR A 20 0.07 -4.03 -8.99
C TYR A 20 -1.46 -3.98 -9.06
N VAL A 21 -2.06 -5.16 -9.13
CA VAL A 21 -3.50 -5.37 -8.95
C VAL A 21 -3.73 -6.42 -7.87
N VAL A 22 -4.71 -6.17 -6.99
CA VAL A 22 -5.17 -7.13 -5.97
C VAL A 22 -5.99 -8.24 -6.66
N LEU A 23 -5.56 -9.50 -6.49
CA LEU A 23 -6.20 -10.69 -7.06
C LEU A 23 -7.11 -11.42 -6.05
N SER A 24 -6.84 -11.28 -4.77
CA SER A 24 -7.65 -11.84 -3.68
C SER A 24 -7.67 -10.85 -2.52
N GLU A 25 -8.80 -10.73 -1.85
CA GLU A 25 -9.00 -9.79 -0.76
C GLU A 25 -8.10 -10.11 0.45
N PHE A 26 -7.54 -9.08 1.09
CA PHE A 26 -6.69 -9.21 2.29
C PHE A 26 -6.67 -7.91 3.11
N GLU A 27 -6.33 -8.01 4.40
CA GLU A 27 -6.18 -6.85 5.29
C GLU A 27 -4.83 -6.15 5.10
N ALA A 28 -4.84 -4.83 4.95
CA ALA A 28 -3.63 -4.02 4.87
C ALA A 28 -3.81 -2.65 5.55
N GLY A 29 -2.70 -1.94 5.76
CA GLY A 29 -2.76 -0.59 6.32
C GLY A 29 -3.26 0.44 5.31
N VAL A 30 -4.29 1.19 5.68
CA VAL A 30 -4.74 2.42 5.01
C VAL A 30 -4.33 3.59 5.91
N LEU A 31 -3.33 4.34 5.48
CA LEU A 31 -2.71 5.43 6.23
C LEU A 31 -3.31 6.76 5.79
N THR A 32 -4.10 7.39 6.65
CA THR A 32 -4.71 8.70 6.39
C THR A 32 -3.71 9.80 6.74
N HIS A 33 -3.44 10.66 5.76
CA HIS A 33 -2.54 11.80 5.91
C HIS A 33 -3.35 13.01 6.36
N TRP A 34 -3.16 13.39 7.62
CA TRP A 34 -3.72 14.62 8.19
C TRP A 34 -2.72 15.77 8.07
N LEU A 35 -3.22 16.99 7.83
CA LEU A 35 -2.47 18.25 8.01
C LEU A 35 -2.36 18.56 9.52
N ALA A 36 -1.75 17.64 10.25
CA ALA A 36 -1.59 17.64 11.70
C ALA A 36 -0.23 17.02 12.09
N PRO A 37 0.27 17.24 13.33
CA PRO A 37 1.54 16.69 13.81
C PRO A 37 1.59 15.15 13.84
N TYR A 38 0.43 14.48 13.77
CA TYR A 38 0.30 13.04 13.72
C TYR A 38 -0.65 12.64 12.59
N THR A 39 -0.20 11.70 11.75
CA THR A 39 -1.02 11.02 10.76
C THR A 39 -1.33 9.61 11.27
N GLY A 40 -2.58 9.19 11.13
CA GLY A 40 -3.06 7.91 11.62
C GLY A 40 -3.24 6.90 10.49
N GLY A 41 -3.64 5.69 10.84
CA GLY A 41 -4.05 4.69 9.86
C GLY A 41 -5.00 3.68 10.49
N SER A 42 -5.69 2.94 9.63
CA SER A 42 -6.53 1.81 10.01
C SER A 42 -6.15 0.58 9.20
N SER A 43 -6.42 -0.61 9.73
CA SER A 43 -6.45 -1.81 8.89
C SER A 43 -7.76 -1.81 8.12
N ARG A 44 -7.68 -2.04 6.81
CA ARG A 44 -8.85 -2.23 5.96
C ARG A 44 -8.62 -3.41 5.02
N SER A 45 -9.71 -4.09 4.71
CA SER A 45 -9.76 -5.07 3.64
C SER A 45 -9.55 -4.40 2.28
N LEU A 46 -8.51 -4.79 1.54
CA LEU A 46 -8.25 -4.33 0.18
C LEU A 46 -9.00 -5.21 -0.82
N PRO A 47 -9.95 -4.65 -1.58
CA PRO A 47 -10.81 -5.42 -2.46
C PRO A 47 -10.10 -5.89 -3.73
N VAL A 48 -10.59 -7.00 -4.29
CA VAL A 48 -10.15 -7.51 -5.59
C VAL A 48 -10.32 -6.46 -6.69
N GLY A 49 -9.31 -6.33 -7.54
CA GLY A 49 -9.28 -5.36 -8.63
C GLY A 49 -8.78 -3.97 -8.22
N LEU A 50 -8.43 -3.75 -6.95
CA LEU A 50 -7.69 -2.55 -6.55
C LEU A 50 -6.33 -2.53 -7.22
N GLU A 51 -6.07 -1.49 -8.00
CA GLU A 51 -4.77 -1.23 -8.59
C GLU A 51 -4.02 -0.18 -7.78
N PHE A 52 -2.70 -0.31 -7.71
CA PHE A 52 -1.85 0.62 -6.96
C PHE A 52 -0.43 0.68 -7.52
N VAL A 53 0.27 1.77 -7.17
CA VAL A 53 1.65 2.04 -7.58
C VAL A 53 2.54 2.15 -6.35
N ILE A 54 3.71 1.52 -6.38
CA ILE A 54 4.71 1.65 -5.31
C ILE A 54 5.29 3.08 -5.31
N LEU A 55 5.17 3.77 -4.18
CA LEU A 55 5.49 5.21 -4.06
C LEU A 55 6.98 5.49 -3.91
N MET A 56 7.68 4.63 -3.17
CA MET A 56 9.07 4.82 -2.75
C MET A 56 9.87 3.57 -3.02
N GLU A 57 11.18 3.74 -3.25
CA GLU A 57 12.08 2.61 -3.40
C GLU A 57 12.16 1.86 -2.06
N PRO A 58 11.75 0.58 -1.99
CA PRO A 58 11.83 -0.14 -0.74
C PRO A 58 13.29 -0.34 -0.35
N PRO A 59 13.71 -0.02 0.89
CA PRO A 59 15.04 -0.36 1.34
C PRO A 59 15.24 -1.88 1.32
N SER A 60 16.48 -2.35 1.24
CA SER A 60 16.79 -3.78 1.12
C SER A 60 16.25 -4.65 2.26
N GLN A 61 15.98 -4.05 3.43
CA GLN A 61 15.42 -4.72 4.62
C GLN A 61 13.93 -4.40 4.84
N ALA A 62 13.25 -3.81 3.87
CA ALA A 62 11.83 -3.52 3.98
C ALA A 62 11.02 -4.79 4.23
N THR A 63 10.04 -4.70 5.12
CA THR A 63 9.03 -5.75 5.35
C THR A 63 7.68 -5.39 4.72
N ALA A 64 7.54 -4.14 4.28
CA ALA A 64 6.34 -3.60 3.65
C ALA A 64 6.71 -2.52 2.63
N VAL A 65 5.77 -2.20 1.74
CA VAL A 65 5.88 -1.13 0.77
C VAL A 65 4.81 -0.07 1.02
N GLY A 66 5.17 1.19 0.78
CA GLY A 66 4.21 2.28 0.67
C GLY A 66 3.69 2.37 -0.77
N ALA A 67 2.37 2.41 -0.93
CA ALA A 67 1.73 2.45 -2.24
C ALA A 67 0.60 3.49 -2.33
N LYS A 68 0.31 3.94 -3.55
CA LYS A 68 -0.80 4.85 -3.85
C LYS A 68 -1.81 4.12 -4.72
N PRO A 69 -3.11 4.10 -4.34
CA PRO A 69 -4.16 3.53 -5.18
C PRO A 69 -4.32 4.25 -6.52
N ASP A 70 -4.73 3.50 -7.54
CA ASP A 70 -4.95 3.96 -8.91
C ASP A 70 -6.23 3.32 -9.47
N PRO A 71 -7.24 4.08 -9.97
CA PRO A 71 -7.39 5.52 -9.82
C PRO A 71 -7.68 5.92 -8.36
N TYR A 72 -7.03 6.98 -7.90
CA TYR A 72 -6.93 7.34 -6.50
C TYR A 72 -8.29 7.70 -5.87
N GLU A 73 -9.06 8.56 -6.55
CA GLU A 73 -10.33 9.11 -6.07
C GLU A 73 -11.39 8.01 -5.93
N ARG A 74 -11.39 7.03 -6.86
CA ARG A 74 -12.28 5.88 -6.79
C ARG A 74 -12.04 5.10 -5.50
N TRP A 75 -10.80 4.74 -5.22
CA TRP A 75 -10.47 3.92 -4.06
C TRP A 75 -10.57 4.70 -2.75
N GLU A 76 -10.43 6.03 -2.79
CA GLU A 76 -10.63 6.89 -1.62
C GLU A 76 -12.05 6.74 -1.08
N THR A 77 -13.05 6.76 -1.95
CA THR A 77 -14.47 6.59 -1.56
C THR A 77 -14.81 5.19 -1.05
N VAL A 78 -13.97 4.19 -1.36
CA VAL A 78 -14.17 2.79 -0.95
C VAL A 78 -13.45 2.49 0.36
N LEU A 79 -12.24 3.03 0.55
CA LEU A 79 -11.36 2.68 1.65
C LEU A 79 -11.48 3.61 2.86
N LEU A 80 -12.01 4.81 2.68
CA LEU A 80 -12.15 5.80 3.74
C LEU A 80 -13.62 6.12 4.02
N GLU A 81 -13.89 6.38 5.29
CA GLU A 81 -15.19 6.86 5.73
C GLU A 81 -15.40 8.30 5.26
N GLU A 82 -16.66 8.65 4.95
CA GLU A 82 -17.01 9.98 4.46
C GLU A 82 -16.60 11.10 5.42
N GLY A 83 -16.73 10.87 6.73
CA GLY A 83 -16.32 11.83 7.76
C GLY A 83 -14.82 12.15 7.70
N ASP A 84 -13.98 11.15 7.42
CA ASP A 84 -12.53 11.34 7.36
C ASP A 84 -12.12 12.14 6.12
N ARG A 85 -12.61 11.73 4.94
CA ARG A 85 -12.26 12.41 3.67
C ARG A 85 -12.86 13.82 3.55
N GLY A 86 -13.93 14.11 4.30
CA GLY A 86 -14.58 15.42 4.34
C GLY A 86 -13.99 16.39 5.37
N ALA A 87 -13.08 15.95 6.24
CA ALA A 87 -12.56 16.79 7.30
C ALA A 87 -11.58 17.86 6.76
N GLU A 88 -11.62 19.06 7.35
CA GLU A 88 -10.82 20.22 6.92
C GLU A 88 -9.31 19.94 6.82
N LYS A 89 -8.80 19.05 7.67
CA LYS A 89 -7.37 18.70 7.73
C LYS A 89 -7.01 17.47 6.90
N TYR A 90 -7.93 16.93 6.12
CA TYR A 90 -7.65 15.77 5.27
C TYR A 90 -6.66 16.15 4.16
N GLY A 91 -5.56 15.40 4.07
CA GLY A 91 -4.47 15.61 3.10
C GLY A 91 -4.26 14.42 2.17
N GLY A 92 -5.13 13.42 2.21
CA GLY A 92 -5.07 12.21 1.39
C GLY A 92 -4.82 10.93 2.20
N TYR A 93 -4.43 9.87 1.51
CA TYR A 93 -4.08 8.58 2.11
C TYR A 93 -3.09 7.78 1.25
N SER A 94 -2.53 6.74 1.84
CA SER A 94 -1.69 5.76 1.15
C SER A 94 -1.91 4.37 1.72
N LEU A 95 -1.45 3.35 1.01
CA LEU A 95 -1.45 1.97 1.48
C LEU A 95 -0.09 1.60 2.08
N SER A 96 -0.11 0.75 3.10
CA SER A 96 1.04 0.02 3.61
C SER A 96 0.77 -1.47 3.48
N ILE A 97 1.50 -2.13 2.59
CA ILE A 97 1.26 -3.53 2.21
C ILE A 97 2.50 -4.33 2.57
N SER A 98 2.33 -5.40 3.36
CA SER A 98 3.45 -6.28 3.70
C SER A 98 3.97 -7.00 2.45
N LEU A 99 5.27 -7.32 2.42
CA LEU A 99 5.84 -8.07 1.29
C LEU A 99 5.27 -9.49 1.17
N SER A 100 4.83 -10.08 2.29
CA SER A 100 4.12 -11.37 2.28
C SER A 100 2.77 -11.25 1.58
N ASP A 101 1.98 -10.22 1.90
CA ASP A 101 0.65 -10.06 1.32
C ASP A 101 0.74 -9.65 -0.15
N LEU A 102 1.66 -8.75 -0.48
CA LEU A 102 1.93 -8.36 -1.88
C LEU A 102 2.23 -9.59 -2.74
N LYS A 103 3.02 -10.53 -2.23
CA LYS A 103 3.37 -11.78 -2.93
C LYS A 103 2.20 -12.75 -3.03
N ALA A 104 1.40 -12.87 -1.96
CA ALA A 104 0.33 -13.85 -1.88
C ALA A 104 -0.95 -13.41 -2.62
N HIS A 105 -1.23 -12.11 -2.64
CA HIS A 105 -2.54 -11.59 -3.02
C HIS A 105 -2.54 -10.68 -4.24
N CYS A 106 -1.37 -10.26 -4.74
CA CYS A 106 -1.28 -9.29 -5.83
C CYS A 106 -0.46 -9.83 -7.02
N ALA A 107 -0.72 -9.27 -8.20
CA ALA A 107 0.11 -9.47 -9.38
C ALA A 107 0.66 -8.15 -9.90
N ARG A 108 1.93 -8.17 -10.34
CA ARG A 108 2.55 -7.06 -11.04
C ARG A 108 1.95 -6.93 -12.45
N ARG A 109 1.66 -5.71 -12.88
CA ARG A 109 1.14 -5.36 -14.22
C ARG A 109 2.24 -4.98 -15.19
#